data_AF-A0A545U718-F1
#
_entry.id   AF-A0A545U718-F1
#
_cell.length_a   1.000
_cell.length_b   1.000
_cell.length_c   1.000
_cell.angle_alpha   90.00
_cell.angle_beta   90.00
_cell.angle_gamma   90.00
#
_symmetry.space_group_name_H-M   'P 1'
#
loop_
_entity.id
_entity.type
_entity.pdbx_description
1 polymer ?
#
loop_
_entity_poly.entity_id
_entity_poly.type
_entity_poly.pdbx_seq_one_letter_code
_entity_poly.pdbx_strand_id
1 'polypeptide(L)'
;MPATQGPGIGLYYGWDFDESGWDQQMTTNLRRLDIFNRATVLDRNLSAPPAMPTDGDTYIVGPAPTGLWAGHENEIAVWRDAETVWEFYTSPIGKPWYIDDESVLTVRKVAGWAAGVAV
;
A
#
# COMPACT_ATOMS: atom_id res chain seq x y z
N MET A 1 -0.57 9.66 -24.68
CA MET A 1 0.47 9.85 -23.65
C MET A 1 0.43 8.61 -22.78
N PRO A 2 1.56 7.92 -22.55
CA PRO A 2 1.53 6.58 -21.97
C PRO A 2 1.21 6.66 -20.48
N ALA A 3 0.14 6.00 -20.07
CA ALA A 3 -0.17 5.82 -18.66
C ALA A 3 0.81 4.84 -18.01
N THR A 4 1.09 5.05 -16.74
CA THR A 4 1.87 4.13 -15.91
C THR A 4 0.95 3.06 -15.36
N GLN A 5 1.38 1.79 -15.38
CA GLN A 5 0.66 0.72 -14.71
C GLN A 5 1.02 0.69 -13.22
N GLY A 6 0.01 0.55 -12.37
CA GLY A 6 0.20 0.31 -10.95
C GLY A 6 0.72 -1.09 -10.66
N PRO A 7 1.56 -1.25 -9.63
CA PRO A 7 2.17 -2.53 -9.27
C PRO A 7 1.24 -3.48 -8.51
N GLY A 8 0.00 -3.05 -8.20
CA GLY A 8 -1.02 -3.87 -7.58
C GLY A 8 -1.62 -4.90 -8.54
N ILE A 9 -2.72 -4.53 -9.19
CA ILE A 9 -3.40 -5.35 -10.21
C ILE A 9 -3.17 -4.82 -11.63
N GLY A 10 -2.28 -3.83 -11.82
CA GLY A 10 -1.96 -3.28 -13.14
C GLY A 10 -2.90 -2.18 -13.61
N LEU A 11 -3.62 -1.49 -12.71
CA LEU A 11 -4.45 -0.34 -13.13
C LEU A 11 -3.56 0.77 -13.69
N TYR A 12 -3.91 1.25 -14.88
CA TYR A 12 -3.27 2.43 -15.46
C TYR A 12 -3.63 3.69 -14.66
N TYR A 13 -2.69 4.63 -14.53
CA TYR A 13 -2.89 5.97 -13.97
C TYR A 13 -1.93 7.00 -14.60
N GLY A 14 -2.11 8.30 -14.26
CA GLY A 14 -1.17 9.36 -14.60
C GLY A 14 -1.17 9.73 -16.09
N TRP A 15 -2.34 10.08 -16.63
CA TRP A 15 -2.45 10.56 -18.01
C TRP A 15 -2.20 12.08 -18.08
N ASP A 16 -1.51 12.51 -19.14
CA ASP A 16 -1.05 13.91 -19.29
C ASP A 16 -1.88 14.76 -20.29
N PHE A 17 -2.94 14.23 -20.95
CA PHE A 17 -3.56 14.86 -22.13
C PHE A 17 -4.88 15.58 -21.84
N ASP A 18 -4.92 16.91 -22.07
CA ASP A 18 -6.14 17.74 -22.09
C ASP A 18 -7.01 17.66 -20.81
N GLU A 19 -6.40 17.34 -19.66
CA GLU A 19 -7.12 17.10 -18.41
C GLU A 19 -7.40 18.41 -17.66
N SER A 20 -8.67 18.63 -17.32
CA SER A 20 -9.14 19.84 -16.62
C SER A 20 -8.87 19.78 -15.10
N GLY A 21 -7.66 19.37 -14.69
CA GLY A 21 -7.21 19.31 -13.28
C GLY A 21 -7.82 18.22 -12.41
N TRP A 22 -8.52 17.24 -13.00
CA TRP A 22 -9.07 16.08 -12.29
C TRP A 22 -8.10 14.88 -12.25
N ASP A 23 -7.05 14.94 -13.06
CA ASP A 23 -6.01 13.93 -13.29
C ASP A 23 -5.37 13.44 -11.98
N GLN A 24 -5.01 14.39 -11.11
CA GLN A 24 -4.30 14.11 -9.87
C GLN A 24 -5.18 13.34 -8.89
N GLN A 25 -6.46 13.74 -8.77
CA GLN A 25 -7.41 13.04 -7.90
C GLN A 25 -7.73 11.66 -8.45
N MET A 26 -7.89 11.51 -9.77
CA MET A 26 -8.11 10.21 -10.38
C MET A 26 -6.91 9.29 -10.23
N THR A 27 -5.70 9.79 -10.42
CA THR A 27 -4.46 9.04 -10.19
C THR A 27 -4.40 8.54 -8.74
N THR A 28 -4.69 9.41 -7.77
CA THR A 28 -4.76 9.03 -6.35
C THR A 28 -5.80 7.93 -6.10
N ASN A 29 -7.00 8.07 -6.68
CA ASN A 29 -8.07 7.09 -6.53
C ASN A 29 -7.69 5.73 -7.14
N LEU A 30 -7.08 5.74 -8.32
CA LEU A 30 -6.69 4.52 -9.03
C LEU A 30 -5.53 3.81 -8.34
N ARG A 31 -4.52 4.54 -7.85
CA ARG A 31 -3.43 3.97 -7.02
C ARG A 31 -3.99 3.29 -5.77
N ARG A 32 -4.94 3.92 -5.09
CA ARG A 32 -5.61 3.33 -3.92
C ARG A 32 -6.41 2.08 -4.28
N LEU A 33 -7.19 2.15 -5.36
CA LEU A 33 -8.01 1.03 -5.83
C LEU A 33 -7.13 -0.18 -6.21
N ASP A 34 -6.03 0.07 -6.91
CA ASP A 34 -5.07 -0.93 -7.37
C ASP A 34 -4.51 -1.75 -6.20
N ILE A 35 -3.99 -1.06 -5.19
CA ILE A 35 -3.39 -1.69 -4.00
C ILE A 35 -4.45 -2.39 -3.14
N PHE A 36 -5.60 -1.75 -2.93
CA PHE A 36 -6.65 -2.34 -2.09
C PHE A 36 -7.35 -3.51 -2.77
N ASN A 37 -7.30 -3.60 -4.10
CA ASN A 37 -7.79 -4.77 -4.81
C ASN A 37 -6.83 -5.95 -4.66
N ARG A 38 -5.52 -5.74 -4.84
CA ARG A 38 -4.48 -6.76 -4.60
C ARG A 38 -4.50 -7.28 -3.16
N ALA A 39 -4.69 -6.38 -2.19
CA ALA A 39 -4.84 -6.69 -0.76
C ALA A 39 -3.79 -7.68 -0.20
N THR A 40 -2.55 -7.56 -0.67
CA THR A 40 -1.43 -8.42 -0.26
C THR A 40 -0.28 -7.54 0.20
N VAL A 41 0.34 -7.92 1.32
CA VAL A 41 1.53 -7.30 1.89
C VAL A 41 2.64 -8.33 2.04
N LEU A 42 3.89 -7.89 1.97
CA LEU A 42 5.06 -8.73 2.17
C LEU A 42 5.22 -9.11 3.64
N ASP A 43 5.12 -8.12 4.54
CA ASP A 43 5.30 -8.29 5.98
C ASP A 43 4.43 -7.25 6.73
N ARG A 44 4.18 -7.50 8.02
CA ARG A 44 3.45 -6.63 8.95
C ARG A 44 4.19 -6.22 10.22
N ASN A 45 5.39 -6.73 10.47
CA ASN A 45 6.09 -6.57 11.75
C ASN A 45 7.32 -5.63 11.69
N LEU A 46 7.60 -5.03 10.54
CA LEU A 46 8.71 -4.10 10.35
C LEU A 46 8.43 -2.72 10.96
N SER A 47 9.40 -2.20 11.71
CA SER A 47 9.42 -0.86 12.29
C SER A 47 10.14 0.18 11.42
N ALA A 48 10.88 -0.25 10.40
CA ALA A 48 11.60 0.65 9.50
C ALA A 48 11.43 0.13 8.06
N PRO A 49 11.38 1.04 7.06
CA PRO A 49 11.35 0.62 5.67
C PRO A 49 12.61 -0.19 5.30
N PRO A 50 12.49 -1.17 4.40
CA PRO A 50 13.65 -1.76 3.74
C PRO A 50 14.52 -0.68 3.07
N ALA A 51 15.84 -0.89 3.04
CA ALA A 51 16.77 0.07 2.44
C ALA A 51 16.71 0.10 0.90
N MET A 52 16.25 -0.99 0.28
CA MET A 52 16.14 -1.16 -1.17
C MET A 52 14.78 -1.75 -1.54
N PRO A 53 13.70 -0.97 -1.40
CA PRO A 53 12.36 -1.43 -1.82
C PRO A 53 12.24 -1.47 -3.34
N THR A 54 11.40 -2.37 -3.84
CA THR A 54 11.00 -2.46 -5.26
C THR A 54 9.60 -1.88 -5.46
N ASP A 55 9.29 -1.45 -6.69
CA ASP A 55 8.01 -0.79 -6.97
C ASP A 55 6.83 -1.66 -6.54
N GLY A 56 5.94 -1.08 -5.74
CA GLY A 56 4.77 -1.77 -5.20
C GLY A 56 5.02 -2.72 -4.04
N ASP A 57 6.24 -2.81 -3.51
CA ASP A 57 6.48 -3.43 -2.21
C ASP A 57 5.50 -2.83 -1.21
N THR A 58 4.75 -3.70 -0.53
CA THR A 58 3.67 -3.27 0.35
C THR A 58 3.82 -3.91 1.71
N TYR A 59 3.65 -3.12 2.76
CA TYR A 59 3.82 -3.54 4.14
C TYR A 59 2.67 -3.03 4.99
N ILE A 60 2.35 -3.76 6.05
CA ILE A 60 1.67 -3.16 7.20
C ILE A 60 2.76 -2.59 8.11
N VAL A 61 2.68 -1.30 8.41
CA VAL A 61 3.66 -0.64 9.27
C VAL A 61 3.47 -1.10 10.72
N GLY A 62 4.56 -1.56 11.33
CA GLY A 62 4.57 -2.06 12.70
C GLY A 62 4.18 -1.00 13.76
N PRO A 63 3.97 -1.41 15.01
CA PRO A 63 3.42 -0.54 16.08
C PRO A 63 4.37 0.54 16.58
N ALA A 64 5.67 0.45 16.27
CA ALA A 64 6.68 1.42 16.68
C ALA A 64 7.53 1.84 15.47
N PRO A 65 6.96 2.63 14.53
CA PRO A 65 7.63 2.93 13.29
C PRO A 65 8.70 4.02 13.43
N THR A 66 9.70 3.95 12.56
CA THR A 66 10.89 4.80 12.55
C THR A 66 11.26 5.20 11.13
N GLY A 67 12.21 6.14 10.99
CA GLY A 67 12.67 6.60 9.68
C GLY A 67 11.51 7.20 8.86
N LEU A 68 11.42 6.81 7.58
CA LEU A 68 10.36 7.29 6.69
C LEU A 68 8.95 6.80 7.07
N TRP A 69 8.84 5.77 7.93
CA TRP A 69 7.55 5.26 8.38
C TRP A 69 7.08 5.90 9.69
N ALA A 70 7.89 6.76 10.33
CA ALA A 70 7.53 7.38 11.61
C ALA A 70 6.18 8.11 11.52
N GLY A 71 5.26 7.76 12.44
CA GLY A 71 3.89 8.31 12.47
C GLY A 71 2.84 7.54 11.66
N HIS A 72 3.24 6.50 10.91
CA HIS A 72 2.34 5.71 10.05
C HIS A 72 1.99 4.34 10.62
N GLU A 73 1.92 4.22 11.95
CA GLU A 73 1.59 2.96 12.61
C GLU A 73 0.28 2.34 12.11
N ASN A 74 0.26 1.01 11.94
CA ASN A 74 -0.88 0.23 11.43
C ASN A 74 -1.38 0.60 10.02
N GLU A 75 -0.74 1.54 9.31
CA GLU A 75 -1.08 1.88 7.93
C GLU A 75 -0.48 0.89 6.93
N ILE A 76 -1.02 0.90 5.72
CA ILE A 76 -0.44 0.21 4.58
C ILE A 76 0.57 1.13 3.92
N ALA A 77 1.85 0.76 3.95
CA ALA A 77 2.92 1.45 3.24
C ALA A 77 3.15 0.78 1.89
N VAL A 78 3.22 1.56 0.81
CA VAL A 78 3.47 1.09 -0.56
C VAL A 78 4.64 1.89 -1.14
N TRP A 79 5.67 1.22 -1.65
CA TRP A 79 6.75 1.91 -2.34
C TRP A 79 6.33 2.32 -3.75
N ARG A 80 6.67 3.56 -4.13
CA ARG A 80 6.56 4.06 -5.50
C ARG A 80 7.94 4.39 -6.01
N ASP A 81 8.41 3.62 -6.99
CA ASP A 81 9.74 3.79 -7.56
C ASP A 81 9.85 5.07 -8.39
N ALA A 82 8.81 5.40 -9.15
CA ALA A 82 8.79 6.58 -10.02
C ALA A 82 8.98 7.90 -9.25
N GLU A 83 8.36 8.03 -8.07
CA GLU A 83 8.49 9.21 -7.21
C GLU A 83 9.52 9.02 -6.08
N THR A 84 10.05 7.81 -5.88
CA THR A 84 10.95 7.45 -4.78
C THR A 84 10.36 7.75 -3.39
N VAL A 85 9.07 7.47 -3.19
CA VAL A 85 8.35 7.73 -1.94
C VAL A 85 7.58 6.52 -1.45
N TRP A 86 7.37 6.47 -0.12
CA TRP A 86 6.35 5.63 0.49
C TRP A 86 5.00 6.35 0.46
N GLU A 87 4.00 5.73 -0.14
CA GLU A 87 2.61 6.12 0.01
C GLU A 87 1.99 5.36 1.19
N PHE A 88 1.23 6.04 2.01
CA PHE A 88 0.57 5.45 3.18
C PHE A 88 -0.94 5.51 3.06
N TYR A 89 -1.58 4.41 3.41
CA TYR A 89 -3.02 4.26 3.33
C TYR A 89 -3.59 3.66 4.60
N THR A 90 -4.59 4.33 5.18
CA THR A 90 -5.42 3.70 6.20
C THR A 90 -6.32 2.63 5.56
N SER A 91 -6.10 1.36 5.91
CA SER A 91 -7.00 0.27 5.50
C SER A 91 -8.39 0.42 6.15
N PRO A 92 -9.49 0.23 5.40
CA PRO A 92 -10.84 0.19 5.96
C PRO A 92 -10.98 -0.95 6.98
N ILE A 93 -11.79 -0.73 8.02
CA ILE A 93 -12.12 -1.76 9.01
C ILE A 93 -12.88 -2.90 8.31
N GLY A 94 -12.55 -4.14 8.65
CA GLY A 94 -13.13 -5.35 8.07
C GLY A 94 -12.48 -5.80 6.76
N LYS A 95 -11.56 -5.03 6.19
CA LYS A 95 -10.83 -5.41 4.97
C LYS A 95 -9.84 -6.55 5.26
N PRO A 96 -9.91 -7.68 4.54
CA PRO A 96 -8.91 -8.73 4.63
C PRO A 96 -7.65 -8.37 3.85
N TRP A 97 -6.51 -8.82 4.33
CA TRP A 97 -5.20 -8.70 3.71
C TRP A 97 -4.42 -10.01 3.87
N TYR A 98 -3.77 -10.46 2.81
CA TYR A 98 -2.85 -11.59 2.87
C TYR A 98 -1.43 -11.10 3.19
N ILE A 99 -0.75 -11.81 4.08
CA ILE A 99 0.63 -11.54 4.50
C ILE A 99 1.51 -12.66 3.95
N ASP A 100 2.42 -12.31 3.04
CA ASP A 100 3.23 -13.28 2.31
C ASP A 100 4.23 -14.00 3.22
N ASP A 101 5.00 -13.26 4.04
CA ASP A 101 6.00 -13.82 4.95
C ASP A 101 5.41 -14.83 5.95
N GLU A 102 4.16 -14.62 6.36
CA GLU A 102 3.49 -15.47 7.35
C GLU A 102 2.56 -16.53 6.73
N SER A 103 2.26 -16.44 5.43
CA SER A 103 1.21 -17.23 4.77
C SER A 103 -0.14 -17.19 5.51
N VAL A 104 -0.56 -15.97 5.89
CA VAL A 104 -1.72 -15.74 6.77
C VAL A 104 -2.66 -14.68 6.18
N LEU A 105 -3.97 -14.92 6.26
CA LEU A 105 -4.99 -13.90 6.02
C LEU A 105 -5.33 -13.16 7.33
N THR A 106 -5.04 -11.87 7.38
CA THR A 106 -5.44 -10.97 8.48
C THR A 106 -6.60 -10.06 8.07
N VAL A 107 -7.21 -9.39 9.04
CA VAL A 107 -8.28 -8.40 8.84
C VAL A 107 -8.00 -7.15 9.66
N ARG A 108 -8.22 -5.97 9.08
CA ARG A 108 -8.15 -4.69 9.80
C ARG A 108 -9.29 -4.58 10.81
N LYS A 109 -8.97 -4.40 12.10
CA LYS A 109 -9.91 -4.08 13.19
C LYS A 109 -9.88 -2.57 13.48
N VAL A 110 -10.65 -2.09 14.45
CA VAL A 110 -10.56 -0.70 14.94
C VAL A 110 -9.18 -0.44 15.56
N ALA A 111 -8.77 -1.28 16.52
CA ALA A 111 -7.54 -1.13 17.30
C ALA A 111 -6.33 -1.88 16.72
N GLY A 112 -6.17 -1.88 15.39
CA GLY A 112 -5.04 -2.51 14.68
C GLY A 112 -5.47 -3.70 13.83
N TRP A 113 -4.64 -4.75 13.80
CA TRP A 113 -4.81 -5.92 12.92
C TRP A 113 -5.18 -7.19 13.71
N ALA A 114 -5.90 -8.11 13.07
CA ALA A 114 -6.16 -9.43 13.65
C ALA A 114 -4.89 -10.29 13.63
N ALA A 115 -4.80 -11.29 14.52
CA ALA A 115 -3.71 -12.27 14.48
C ALA A 115 -3.63 -12.93 13.09
N GLY A 116 -4.80 -13.19 12.50
CA GLY A 116 -4.97 -13.79 11.18
C GLY A 116 -5.19 -15.30 11.26
N VAL A 117 -5.47 -15.90 10.10
CA VAL A 117 -5.69 -17.34 9.92
C VAL A 117 -4.76 -17.84 8.81
N ALA A 118 -4.05 -18.95 9.05
CA ALA A 118 -3.21 -19.58 8.04
C ALA A 118 -4.06 -20.06 6.85
N VAL A 119 -3.51 -19.95 5.64
CA VAL A 119 -4.17 -20.33 4.38
C VAL A 119 -3.42 -21.39 3.61
#